data_AF-A0A381I7S4-F1
#
_entry.id   AF-A0A381I7S4-F1
#
_cell.length_a   1.000
_cell.length_b   1.000
_cell.length_c   1.000
_cell.angle_alpha   90.00
_cell.angle_beta   90.00
_cell.angle_gamma   90.00
#
_symmetry.space_group_name_H-M   'P 1'
#
loop_
_entity.id
_entity.type
_entity.pdbx_description
1 polymer ?
#
loop_
_entity_poly.entity_id
_entity_poly.type
_entity_poly.pdbx_seq_one_letter_code
_entity_poly.pdbx_strand_id
1 'polypeptide(L)'
;MSLNDINKLFFDLEEEYGVSNNILREKNAPFWILVSHNFQVPFYYLSYGLASDVSLQIWQLSQEDYRKAVDVYMDFLNQNTDAGFKDVVEKVNLQLPFQDGNLEEISSTLYDYFGIDNPLELKNAS
;
A
#
# COMPACT_ATOMS: atom_id res chain seq x y z
N MET A 1 -3.60 -25.59 -11.02
CA MET A 1 -4.05 -24.55 -11.97
C MET A 1 -3.19 -24.62 -13.22
N SER A 2 -3.80 -24.52 -14.39
CA SER A 2 -3.14 -24.31 -15.67
C SER A 2 -2.71 -22.85 -15.86
N LEU A 3 -1.90 -22.56 -16.88
CA LEU A 3 -1.55 -21.18 -17.26
C LEU A 3 -2.82 -20.35 -17.57
N ASN A 4 -3.79 -20.95 -18.24
CA ASN A 4 -5.06 -20.29 -18.56
C ASN A 4 -5.84 -19.96 -17.28
N ASP A 5 -5.85 -20.87 -16.30
CA ASP A 5 -6.51 -20.62 -15.01
C ASP A 5 -5.85 -19.46 -14.25
N ILE A 6 -4.51 -19.39 -14.25
CA ILE A 6 -3.74 -18.31 -13.62
C ILE A 6 -4.02 -16.97 -14.32
N ASN A 7 -4.00 -16.95 -15.65
CA ASN A 7 -4.25 -15.74 -16.42
C ASN A 7 -5.67 -15.21 -16.19
N LYS A 8 -6.67 -16.11 -16.17
CA LYS A 8 -8.04 -15.75 -15.85
C LYS A 8 -8.15 -15.18 -14.44
N LEU A 9 -7.57 -15.85 -13.45
CA LEU A 9 -7.58 -15.38 -12.06
C LEU A 9 -6.95 -13.99 -11.94
N PHE A 10 -5.82 -13.75 -12.62
CA PHE A 10 -5.18 -12.43 -12.62
C PHE A 10 -6.10 -11.34 -13.19
N PHE A 11 -6.80 -11.62 -14.27
CA PHE A 11 -7.76 -10.68 -14.84
C PHE A 11 -8.97 -10.44 -13.91
N ASP A 12 -9.49 -11.48 -13.27
CA ASP A 12 -10.58 -11.33 -12.30
C ASP A 12 -10.14 -10.39 -11.14
N LEU A 13 -8.92 -10.56 -10.64
CA LEU A 13 -8.35 -9.69 -9.60
C LEU A 13 -8.13 -8.24 -10.07
N GLU A 14 -7.62 -8.02 -11.28
CA GLU A 14 -7.46 -6.65 -11.80
C GLU A 14 -8.79 -5.89 -11.86
N GLU A 15 -9.90 -6.59 -12.14
CA GLU A 15 -11.23 -6.00 -12.14
C GLU A 15 -11.71 -5.70 -10.73
N GLU A 16 -11.53 -6.65 -9.80
CA GLU A 16 -11.85 -6.48 -8.38
C GLU A 16 -11.11 -5.27 -7.76
N TYR A 17 -9.82 -5.10 -8.07
CA TYR A 17 -9.01 -3.98 -7.58
C TYR A 17 -9.15 -2.69 -8.41
N GLY A 18 -9.99 -2.66 -9.45
CA GLY A 18 -10.25 -1.46 -10.25
C GLY A 18 -9.09 -1.01 -11.16
N VAL A 19 -8.15 -1.91 -11.48
CA VAL A 19 -6.95 -1.65 -12.30
C VAL A 19 -7.02 -2.30 -13.69
N SER A 20 -8.20 -2.80 -14.07
CA SER A 20 -8.44 -3.50 -15.33
C SER A 20 -8.38 -2.61 -16.58
N ASN A 21 -8.45 -1.29 -16.44
CA ASN A 21 -8.37 -0.35 -17.56
C ASN A 21 -6.90 -0.09 -17.97
N ASN A 22 -6.27 -1.08 -18.58
CA ASN A 22 -4.88 -0.99 -19.04
C ASN A 22 -4.67 -1.64 -20.42
N ILE A 23 -3.68 -1.16 -21.17
CA ILE A 23 -3.38 -1.61 -22.55
C ILE A 23 -3.07 -3.11 -22.63
N LEU A 24 -2.56 -3.70 -21.54
CA LEU A 24 -2.18 -5.11 -21.51
C LEU A 24 -3.41 -6.01 -21.43
N ARG A 25 -4.42 -5.61 -20.64
CA ARG A 25 -5.76 -6.22 -20.63
C ARG A 25 -6.39 -6.25 -22.02
N GLU A 26 -6.40 -5.12 -22.72
CA GLU A 26 -6.96 -5.00 -24.08
C GLU A 26 -6.31 -5.97 -25.08
N LYS A 27 -5.01 -6.25 -24.88
CA LYS A 27 -4.23 -7.19 -25.69
C LYS A 27 -4.28 -8.62 -25.18
N ASN A 28 -5.10 -8.93 -24.17
CA ASN A 28 -5.17 -10.22 -23.50
C ASN A 28 -3.78 -10.71 -23.02
N ALA A 29 -2.94 -9.77 -22.56
CA ALA A 29 -1.58 -9.99 -22.11
C ALA A 29 -1.51 -9.76 -20.59
N PRO A 30 -1.49 -10.80 -19.76
CA PRO A 30 -1.54 -10.62 -18.31
C PRO A 30 -0.20 -10.09 -17.77
N PHE A 31 -0.23 -8.97 -17.05
CA PHE A 31 0.97 -8.26 -16.59
C PHE A 31 1.81 -9.05 -15.57
N TRP A 32 1.22 -10.00 -14.83
CA TRP A 32 1.90 -10.73 -13.76
C TRP A 32 3.20 -11.43 -14.20
N ILE A 33 3.32 -11.80 -15.49
CA ILE A 33 4.53 -12.42 -16.04
C ILE A 33 5.71 -11.44 -16.15
N LEU A 34 5.43 -10.14 -16.24
CA LEU A 34 6.45 -9.09 -16.32
C LEU A 34 6.97 -8.69 -14.92
N VAL A 35 6.29 -9.11 -13.86
CA VAL A 35 6.72 -8.86 -12.48
C VAL A 35 7.76 -9.92 -12.09
N SER A 36 9.05 -9.58 -12.24
CA SER A 36 10.17 -10.51 -11.99
C SER A 36 10.14 -11.12 -10.58
N HIS A 37 9.68 -10.36 -9.58
CA HIS A 37 9.53 -10.81 -8.19
C HIS A 37 8.66 -12.07 -8.06
N ASN A 38 7.66 -12.27 -8.92
CA ASN A 38 6.83 -13.49 -8.90
C ASN A 38 7.65 -14.77 -9.13
N PHE A 39 8.80 -14.67 -9.81
CA PHE A 39 9.67 -15.79 -10.15
C PHE A 39 10.95 -15.84 -9.32
N GLN A 40 11.50 -14.66 -8.99
CA GLN A 40 12.79 -14.56 -8.31
C GLN A 40 12.66 -14.59 -6.79
N VAL A 41 11.68 -13.87 -6.24
CA VAL A 41 11.47 -13.72 -4.80
C VAL A 41 9.95 -13.69 -4.52
N PRO A 42 9.28 -14.85 -4.55
CA PRO A 42 7.84 -14.94 -4.35
C PRO A 42 7.38 -14.21 -3.08
N PHE A 43 6.20 -13.60 -3.13
CA PHE A 43 5.58 -12.81 -2.06
C PHE A 43 6.26 -11.47 -1.69
N TYR A 44 7.42 -11.14 -2.25
CA TYR A 44 8.09 -9.86 -1.98
C TYR A 44 7.23 -8.62 -2.29
N TYR A 45 6.31 -8.73 -3.25
CA TYR A 45 5.46 -7.60 -3.63
C TYR A 45 4.54 -7.11 -2.49
N LEU A 46 4.21 -7.98 -1.53
CA LEU A 46 3.45 -7.61 -0.33
C LEU A 46 4.20 -6.58 0.52
N SER A 47 5.53 -6.62 0.54
CA SER A 47 6.35 -5.68 1.28
C SER A 47 6.21 -4.25 0.78
N TYR A 48 5.91 -4.02 -0.51
CA TYR A 48 5.61 -2.68 -1.01
C TYR A 48 4.33 -2.11 -0.42
N GLY A 49 3.29 -2.94 -0.21
CA GLY A 49 2.07 -2.51 0.45
C GLY A 49 2.32 -2.09 1.89
N LEU A 50 3.04 -2.92 2.64
CA LEU A 50 3.41 -2.63 4.03
C LEU A 50 4.31 -1.39 4.17
N ALA A 51 5.28 -1.24 3.27
CA ALA A 51 6.19 -0.08 3.29
C ALA A 51 5.49 1.22 2.83
N SER A 52 4.54 1.13 1.89
CA SER A 52 3.76 2.28 1.44
C SER A 52 2.93 2.87 2.57
N ASP A 53 2.28 2.02 3.37
CA ASP A 53 1.53 2.44 4.56
C ASP A 53 2.41 3.23 5.55
N VAL A 54 3.54 2.65 5.98
CA VAL A 54 4.50 3.31 6.87
C VAL A 54 5.00 4.65 6.29
N SER A 55 5.29 4.68 4.98
CA SER A 55 5.77 5.88 4.29
C SER A 55 4.71 6.99 4.26
N LEU A 56 3.44 6.62 4.05
CA LEU A 56 2.32 7.55 4.03
C LEU A 56 2.01 8.12 5.41
N GLN A 57 2.14 7.32 6.48
CA GLN A 57 2.00 7.84 7.84
C GLN A 57 3.09 8.88 8.18
N ILE A 58 4.35 8.62 7.79
CA ILE A 58 5.44 9.60 7.94
C ILE A 58 5.17 10.85 7.11
N TRP A 59 4.65 10.69 5.89
CA TRP A 59 4.25 11.82 5.05
C TRP A 59 3.11 12.63 5.71
N GLN A 60 2.06 12.00 6.22
CA GLN A 60 0.96 12.67 6.91
C GLN A 60 1.49 13.46 8.12
N LEU A 61 2.31 12.84 8.96
CA LEU A 61 2.98 13.51 10.07
C LEU A 61 3.81 14.72 9.60
N SER A 62 4.46 14.63 8.43
CA SER A 62 5.27 15.72 7.90
C SER A 62 4.48 16.94 7.44
N GLN A 63 3.18 16.78 7.15
CA GLN A 63 2.29 17.90 6.82
C GLN A 63 1.96 18.73 8.07
N GLU A 64 1.98 18.12 9.25
CA GLU A 64 1.70 18.76 10.54
C GLU A 64 2.97 19.26 11.23
N ASP A 65 3.98 18.38 11.35
CA ASP A 65 5.27 18.64 11.98
C ASP A 65 6.39 17.89 11.24
N TYR A 66 7.00 18.60 10.30
CA TYR A 66 8.09 18.08 9.49
C TYR A 66 9.30 17.58 10.32
N ARG A 67 9.63 18.26 11.43
CA ARG A 67 10.81 17.86 12.24
C ARG A 67 10.52 16.55 12.95
N LYS A 68 9.34 16.44 13.54
CA LYS A 68 8.90 15.19 14.18
C LYS A 68 8.83 14.03 13.17
N ALA A 69 8.41 14.28 11.93
CA ALA A 69 8.43 13.25 10.89
C ALA A 69 9.85 12.77 10.55
N VAL A 70 10.81 13.68 10.49
CA VAL A 70 12.23 13.33 10.31
C VAL A 70 12.72 12.50 11.50
N ASP A 71 12.39 12.89 12.73
CA ASP A 71 12.80 12.15 13.93
C ASP A 71 12.23 10.71 13.91
N VAL A 72 10.95 10.54 13.58
CA VAL A 72 10.32 9.21 13.43
C VAL A 72 11.00 8.38 12.33
N TYR A 73 11.31 8.98 11.19
CA TYR A 73 12.04 8.29 10.11
C TYR A 73 13.44 7.84 10.56
N MET A 74 14.17 8.71 11.27
CA MET A 74 15.51 8.38 11.78
C MET A 74 15.44 7.28 12.85
N ASP A 75 14.45 7.33 13.74
CA ASP A 75 14.22 6.29 14.73
C ASP A 75 13.86 4.95 14.07
N PHE A 76 13.11 4.96 12.98
CA PHE A 76 12.80 3.76 12.20
C PHE A 76 14.07 3.14 11.61
N LEU A 77 14.94 3.94 11.00
CA LEU A 77 16.21 3.48 10.43
C LEU A 77 17.20 2.97 11.48
N ASN A 78 17.13 3.51 12.71
CA ASN A 78 18.01 3.13 13.81
C ASN A 78 17.59 1.82 14.50
N GLN A 79 16.51 1.17 14.08
CA GLN A 79 16.12 -0.12 14.64
C GLN A 79 17.09 -1.24 14.23
N ASN A 80 17.19 -2.27 15.08
CA ASN A 80 18.00 -3.45 14.79
C ASN A 80 17.40 -4.21 13.59
N THR A 81 18.25 -4.66 12.66
CA THR A 81 17.85 -5.47 11.51
C THR A 81 17.23 -6.81 11.89
N ASP A 82 17.46 -7.28 13.11
CA ASP A 82 16.86 -8.52 13.64
C ASP A 82 15.45 -8.30 14.23
N ALA A 83 14.98 -7.04 14.35
CA ALA A 83 13.66 -6.74 14.87
C ALA A 83 12.57 -7.05 13.83
N GLY A 84 11.43 -7.56 14.29
CA GLY A 84 10.28 -7.80 13.43
C GLY A 84 9.64 -6.49 12.95
N PHE A 85 9.06 -6.50 11.74
CA PHE A 85 8.37 -5.33 11.16
C PHE A 85 7.36 -4.71 12.13
N LYS A 86 6.54 -5.55 12.77
CA LYS A 86 5.53 -5.12 13.73
C LYS A 86 6.15 -4.32 14.87
N ASP A 87 7.19 -4.89 15.49
CA ASP A 87 7.84 -4.30 16.66
C ASP A 87 8.50 -2.96 16.30
N VAL A 88 9.09 -2.86 15.11
CA VAL A 88 9.70 -1.63 14.60
C VAL A 88 8.66 -0.53 14.43
N VAL A 89 7.55 -0.83 13.75
CA VAL A 89 6.46 0.13 13.47
C VAL A 89 5.84 0.65 14.78
N GLU A 90 5.49 -0.26 15.70
CA GLU A 90 4.91 0.13 17.00
C GLU A 90 5.88 0.97 17.83
N LYS A 91 7.19 0.64 17.81
CA LYS A 91 8.21 1.35 18.59
C LYS A 91 8.44 2.79 18.15
N VAL A 92 8.23 3.10 16.86
CA VAL A 92 8.29 4.46 16.35
C VAL A 92 6.95 5.19 16.41
N ASN A 93 5.97 4.61 17.11
CA ASN A 93 4.61 5.14 17.28
C ASN A 93 3.85 5.31 15.97
N LEU A 94 4.13 4.46 14.99
CA LEU A 94 3.31 4.32 13.79
C LEU A 94 2.31 3.17 13.98
N GLN A 95 1.22 3.20 13.24
CA GLN A 95 0.19 2.17 13.24
C GLN A 95 0.52 1.06 12.24
N LEU A 96 -0.01 -0.13 12.49
CA LEU A 96 0.13 -1.23 11.55
C LEU A 96 -0.88 -1.08 10.40
N PRO A 97 -0.54 -1.52 9.18
CA PRO A 97 -1.42 -1.40 8.00
C PRO A 97 -2.74 -2.18 8.15
N PHE A 98 -2.80 -3.14 9.08
CA PHE A 98 -3.97 -3.97 9.37
C PHE A 98 -4.68 -3.56 10.66
N GLN A 99 -4.32 -2.41 11.24
CA GLN A 99 -5.05 -1.83 12.35
C GLN A 99 -6.29 -1.10 11.81
N ASP A 100 -7.45 -1.38 12.39
CA ASP A 100 -8.73 -0.79 11.96
C ASP A 100 -8.66 0.75 11.94
N GLY A 101 -9.05 1.35 10.81
CA GLY A 101 -9.12 2.80 10.63
C GLY A 101 -7.86 3.47 10.10
N ASN A 102 -6.69 2.82 10.18
CA ASN A 102 -5.42 3.42 9.76
C ASN A 102 -5.41 3.76 8.26
N LEU A 103 -5.80 2.79 7.41
CA LEU A 103 -5.82 2.98 5.96
C LEU A 103 -6.90 3.98 5.54
N GLU A 104 -8.04 3.99 6.21
CA GLU A 104 -9.12 4.95 5.97
C GLU A 104 -8.67 6.39 6.28
N GLU A 105 -7.98 6.60 7.40
CA GLU A 105 -7.44 7.92 7.79
C GLU A 105 -6.40 8.43 6.79
N ILE A 106 -5.43 7.59 6.43
CA ILE A 106 -4.41 7.92 5.42
C ILE A 106 -5.07 8.25 4.09
N SER A 107 -6.03 7.43 3.65
CA SER A 107 -6.75 7.67 2.40
C SER A 107 -7.51 8.99 2.44
N SER A 108 -8.18 9.32 3.54
CA SER A 108 -8.89 10.60 3.69
C SER A 108 -7.93 11.78 3.59
N THR A 109 -6.80 11.71 4.28
CA THR A 109 -5.76 12.74 4.23
C THR A 109 -5.24 12.96 2.80
N LEU A 110 -5.06 11.88 2.02
CA LEU A 110 -4.64 11.98 0.63
C LEU A 110 -5.71 12.65 -0.25
N TYR A 111 -6.99 12.30 -0.09
CA TYR A 111 -8.08 12.93 -0.81
C TYR A 111 -8.14 14.44 -0.53
N ASP A 112 -8.07 14.82 0.74
CA ASP A 112 -8.04 16.22 1.17
C ASP A 112 -6.82 16.97 0.60
N TYR A 113 -5.63 16.35 0.68
CA TYR A 113 -4.40 16.95 0.19
C TYR A 113 -4.42 17.23 -1.32
N PHE A 114 -4.96 16.29 -2.10
CA PHE A 114 -5.08 16.46 -3.56
C PHE A 114 -6.34 17.23 -3.98
N GLY A 115 -7.25 17.55 -3.06
CA GLY A 115 -8.50 18.23 -3.36
C GLY A 115 -9.43 17.40 -4.26
N ILE A 116 -9.48 16.09 -4.03
CA ILE A 116 -10.30 15.14 -4.78
C ILE A 116 -11.40 14.62 -3.85
N ASP A 117 -12.62 14.46 -4.36
CA ASP A 117 -13.76 13.95 -3.58
C ASP A 117 -13.45 12.59 -2.96
N ASN A 118 -13.63 12.47 -1.64
CA ASN A 118 -13.40 11.22 -0.92
C ASN A 118 -14.62 10.27 -1.08
N PRO A 119 -14.47 9.14 -1.79
CA PRO A 119 -15.56 8.19 -2.00
C PRO A 119 -16.01 7.48 -0.71
N LEU A 120 -15.20 7.48 0.35
CA LEU A 120 -15.58 6.91 1.65
C LEU A 120 -16.57 7.82 2.37
N GLU A 121 -16.40 9.14 2.30
CA GLU A 121 -17.33 10.10 2.88
C GLU A 121 -18.67 10.12 2.13
N LEU A 122 -18.62 10.01 0.80
CA LEU A 122 -19.82 9.93 -0.04
C LEU A 122 -20.70 8.71 0.26
N LYS A 123 -20.11 7.58 0.69
CA LYS A 123 -20.86 6.37 1.08
C LYS A 123 -21.51 6.46 2.45
N ASN A 124 -20.97 7.28 3.36
CA ASN A 124 -21.50 7.45 4.71
C ASN A 124 -22.56 8.57 4.79
N ALA A 125 -22.72 9.36 3.72
CA ALA A 125 -23.71 10.43 3.60
C ALA A 125 -25.04 9.99 2.97
N SER A 126 -25.16 8.74 2.51
CA SER A 126 -26.34 8.11 1.89
C SER A 126 -27.03 7.12 2.81
#